data_AF-A0A4Q6AIJ4-F1
#
_entry.id   AF-A0A4Q6AIJ4-F1
#
_cell.length_a   1.000
_cell.length_b   1.000
_cell.length_c   1.000
_cell.angle_alpha   90.00
_cell.angle_beta   90.00
_cell.angle_gamma   90.00
#
_symmetry.space_group_name_H-M   'P 1'
#
loop_
_entity.id
_entity.type
_entity.pdbx_description
1 polymer ?
#
loop_
_entity_poly.entity_id
_entity_poly.type
_entity_poly.pdbx_seq_one_letter_code
_entity_poly.pdbx_strand_id
1 'polypeptide(L)'
;MGSKKKQTDGVFLLPEGDLKRPRSPQVTLLCLLFALLLGMGLINLYSASIGAGYFASQVKNLTITFTAFVVFGWVIPIRQVSAYAYWFVALVAIMLLIVLFTGRVAGGAQRWIMIGPLSFQPSEMAKLAVIVTVARFFSSNRQDAPYTLRDLLPLAGIVGIVFALIFAQPDFGTAGVCGLIAICQLAFIRINLRSVGLVLMSIPIVGVLLWNVLLMPYQKNRILNLLNPELDPQNTGYHALQSLIAVGSGGNFGKGFMQGTQAHLRFLPERHTDFI
;
A
#
# COMPACT_ATOMS: atom_id res chain seq x y z
N MET A 1 -33.69 15.41 49.29
CA MET A 1 -34.11 14.34 48.36
C MET A 1 -33.66 14.74 46.97
N GLY A 2 -32.65 14.19 46.29
CA GLY A 2 -32.00 12.90 46.39
C GLY A 2 -32.03 12.27 45.00
N SER A 3 -30.84 12.09 44.37
CA SER A 3 -30.58 11.16 43.25
C SER A 3 -31.12 11.56 41.85
N LYS A 4 -30.41 11.46 40.70
CA LYS A 4 -29.16 10.78 40.35
C LYS A 4 -28.42 11.56 39.25
N LYS A 5 -27.15 11.90 39.50
CA LYS A 5 -26.13 12.02 38.44
C LYS A 5 -26.05 10.65 37.76
N LYS A 6 -26.47 10.55 36.50
CA LYS A 6 -26.22 9.35 35.68
C LYS A 6 -24.83 9.51 35.05
N GLN A 7 -23.85 9.06 35.81
CA GLN A 7 -22.50 8.79 35.36
C GLN A 7 -22.56 7.43 34.66
N THR A 8 -22.53 7.42 33.33
CA THR A 8 -22.34 6.21 32.54
C THR A 8 -21.40 6.54 31.39
N ASP A 9 -20.15 6.13 31.61
CA ASP A 9 -19.22 5.50 30.67
C ASP A 9 -18.74 6.30 29.47
N GLY A 10 -17.41 6.42 29.39
CA GLY A 10 -16.63 7.05 28.32
C GLY A 10 -16.74 6.31 27.00
N VAL A 11 -17.95 6.28 26.44
CA VAL A 11 -18.22 5.89 25.07
C VAL A 11 -18.33 7.18 24.27
N PHE A 12 -17.33 7.45 23.43
CA PHE A 12 -17.44 8.48 22.39
C PHE A 12 -18.49 8.02 21.37
N LEU A 13 -19.76 8.19 21.72
CA LEU A 13 -20.88 8.05 20.79
C LEU A 13 -20.82 9.28 19.90
N LEU A 14 -20.36 9.11 18.66
CA LEU A 14 -20.53 10.15 17.64
C LEU A 14 -22.04 10.39 17.47
N PRO A 15 -22.56 11.58 17.79
CA PRO A 15 -23.96 11.87 17.61
C PRO A 15 -24.31 11.78 16.12
N GLU A 16 -25.35 11.02 15.78
CA GLU A 16 -25.77 10.75 14.40
C GLU A 16 -26.17 12.01 13.59
N GLY A 17 -26.20 13.18 14.24
CA GLY A 17 -26.48 14.48 13.63
C GLY A 17 -25.27 15.32 13.22
N ASP A 18 -24.03 14.88 13.44
CA ASP A 18 -22.83 15.71 13.24
C ASP A 18 -22.00 15.38 11.98
N LEU A 19 -22.60 14.71 10.99
CA LEU A 19 -22.09 14.73 9.60
C LEU A 19 -22.35 16.11 8.96
N LYS A 20 -21.96 17.20 9.64
CA LYS A 20 -21.88 18.54 9.06
C LYS A 20 -20.85 18.50 7.94
N ARG A 21 -21.22 19.09 6.79
CA ARG A 21 -20.38 19.22 5.59
C ARG A 21 -18.93 19.54 5.98
N PRO A 22 -17.91 18.88 5.40
CA PRO A 22 -16.53 19.03 5.84
C PRO A 22 -15.97 20.38 5.34
N ARG A 23 -16.31 21.46 6.03
CA ARG A 23 -15.57 22.74 6.00
C ARG A 23 -14.73 22.85 7.27
N SER A 24 -14.12 21.76 7.71
CA SER A 24 -13.13 21.83 8.77
C SER A 24 -11.80 22.32 8.17
N PRO A 25 -11.07 23.22 8.84
CA PRO A 25 -9.77 23.71 8.36
C PRO A 25 -8.77 22.58 8.09
N GLN A 26 -8.95 21.42 8.73
CA GLN A 26 -8.17 20.20 8.52
C GLN A 26 -8.33 19.62 7.10
N VAL A 27 -9.55 19.62 6.55
CA VAL A 27 -9.81 19.10 5.19
C VAL A 27 -9.21 20.05 4.15
N THR A 28 -9.34 21.36 4.36
CA THR A 28 -8.70 22.37 3.50
C THR A 28 -7.18 22.23 3.51
N LEU A 29 -6.58 22.06 4.69
CA LEU A 29 -5.13 21.84 4.83
C LEU A 29 -4.67 20.58 4.09
N LEU A 30 -5.39 19.48 4.23
CA LEU A 30 -5.08 18.23 3.54
C LEU A 30 -5.14 18.39 2.01
N CYS A 31 -6.18 19.06 1.50
CA CYS A 31 -6.31 19.35 0.07
C CYS A 31 -5.16 20.23 -0.45
N LEU A 32 -4.74 21.23 0.32
CA LEU A 32 -3.61 22.09 -0.04
C LEU A 32 -2.28 21.32 -0.06
N LEU A 33 -2.01 20.51 0.95
CA LEU A 33 -0.81 19.66 1.00
C LEU A 33 -0.79 18.66 -0.16
N PHE A 34 -1.92 18.05 -0.47
CA PHE A 34 -2.05 17.14 -1.60
C PHE A 34 -1.78 17.85 -2.94
N ALA A 35 -2.35 19.04 -3.14
CA ALA A 35 -2.11 19.84 -4.34
C ALA A 35 -0.64 20.26 -4.47
N LEU A 36 0.01 20.62 -3.35
CA LEU A 36 1.43 20.98 -3.32
C LEU A 36 2.32 19.79 -3.66
N LEU A 37 2.09 18.61 -3.08
CA LEU A 37 2.83 17.39 -3.38
C LEU A 37 2.65 16.96 -4.85
N LEU A 38 1.42 17.04 -5.38
CA LEU A 38 1.18 16.80 -6.81
C LEU A 38 1.92 17.79 -7.71
N GLY A 39 1.90 19.08 -7.37
CA GLY A 39 2.61 20.12 -8.11
C GLY A 39 4.11 19.85 -8.15
N MET A 40 4.73 19.56 -6.99
CA MET A 40 6.14 19.19 -6.92
C MET A 40 6.45 17.91 -7.72
N GLY A 41 5.60 16.89 -7.63
CA GLY A 41 5.75 15.65 -8.40
C GLY A 41 5.70 15.88 -9.92
N LEU A 42 4.81 16.74 -10.41
CA LEU A 42 4.72 17.09 -11.84
C LEU A 42 5.93 17.89 -12.31
N ILE A 43 6.41 18.85 -11.51
CA ILE A 43 7.62 19.63 -11.80
C ILE A 43 8.83 18.70 -11.89
N ASN A 44 8.95 17.76 -10.95
CA ASN A 44 10.05 16.82 -10.91
C ASN A 44 9.98 15.82 -12.08
N LEU A 45 8.79 15.30 -12.40
CA LEU A 45 8.59 14.45 -13.57
C LEU A 45 8.96 15.17 -14.87
N TYR A 46 8.61 16.45 -14.99
CA TYR A 46 8.99 17.26 -16.16
C TYR A 46 10.51 17.42 -16.24
N SER A 47 11.17 17.69 -15.11
CA SER A 47 12.63 17.75 -15.00
C SER A 47 13.30 16.42 -15.37
N ALA A 48 12.72 15.30 -14.94
CA ALA A 48 13.29 13.97 -15.16
C ALA A 48 13.03 13.41 -16.55
N SER A 49 11.93 13.77 -17.23
CA SER A 49 11.43 13.12 -18.46
C SER A 49 11.72 13.85 -19.78
N ILE A 50 12.73 14.73 -19.81
CA ILE A 50 13.08 15.56 -20.98
C ILE A 50 13.07 14.71 -22.27
N GLY A 51 12.12 15.01 -23.17
CA GLY A 51 12.02 14.43 -24.52
C GLY A 51 11.13 13.19 -24.67
N ALA A 52 10.56 12.62 -23.61
CA ALA A 52 9.88 11.32 -23.67
C ALA A 52 8.32 11.37 -23.66
N GLY A 53 7.71 12.56 -23.66
CA GLY A 53 6.25 12.71 -23.75
C GLY A 53 5.43 12.18 -22.55
N TYR A 54 6.09 11.69 -21.49
CA TYR A 54 5.44 11.14 -20.30
C TYR A 54 4.62 12.16 -19.52
N PHE A 55 4.99 13.45 -19.58
CA PHE A 55 4.25 14.51 -18.91
C PHE A 55 2.79 14.60 -19.38
N ALA A 56 2.54 14.57 -20.70
CA ALA A 56 1.19 14.64 -21.25
C ALA A 56 0.35 13.41 -20.85
N SER A 57 0.98 12.23 -20.83
CA SER A 57 0.32 11.00 -20.36
C SER A 57 0.01 11.06 -18.86
N GLN A 58 0.89 11.63 -18.04
CA GLN A 58 0.67 11.78 -16.61
C GLN A 58 -0.45 12.76 -16.30
N VAL A 59 -0.49 13.92 -16.99
CA VAL A 59 -1.58 14.89 -16.83
C VAL A 59 -2.92 14.25 -17.19
N LYS A 60 -2.99 13.53 -18.32
CA LYS A 60 -4.19 12.77 -18.72
C LYS A 60 -4.62 11.76 -17.64
N ASN A 61 -3.68 10.95 -17.15
CA ASN A 61 -3.96 9.93 -16.13
C ASN A 61 -4.41 10.58 -14.80
N LEU A 62 -3.83 11.72 -14.43
CA LEU A 62 -4.24 12.48 -13.25
C LEU A 62 -5.67 13.00 -13.39
N THR A 63 -6.02 13.56 -14.56
CA THR A 63 -7.39 14.02 -14.82
C THR A 63 -8.39 12.87 -14.73
N ILE A 64 -8.11 11.73 -15.39
CA ILE A 64 -8.98 10.54 -15.35
C ILE A 64 -9.16 10.05 -13.91
N THR A 65 -8.06 9.92 -13.15
CA THR A 65 -8.08 9.42 -11.78
C THR A 65 -8.83 10.36 -10.85
N PHE A 66 -8.63 11.67 -10.99
CA PHE A 66 -9.31 12.67 -10.18
C PHE A 66 -10.82 12.70 -10.47
N THR A 67 -11.21 12.65 -11.75
CA THR A 67 -12.62 12.54 -12.13
C THR A 67 -13.24 11.27 -11.58
N ALA A 68 -12.56 10.12 -11.70
CA ALA A 68 -13.03 8.87 -11.13
C ALA A 68 -13.21 8.98 -9.60
N PHE A 69 -12.22 9.53 -8.89
CA PHE A 69 -12.30 9.74 -7.44
C PHE A 69 -13.51 10.58 -7.02
N VAL A 70 -13.77 11.70 -7.70
CA VAL A 70 -14.92 12.56 -7.41
C VAL A 70 -16.24 11.85 -7.68
N VAL A 71 -16.35 11.15 -8.81
CA VAL A 71 -17.57 10.39 -9.17
C VAL A 71 -17.82 9.27 -8.16
N PHE A 72 -16.81 8.46 -7.85
CA PHE A 72 -16.93 7.37 -6.88
C PHE A 72 -17.29 7.88 -5.49
N GLY A 73 -16.66 8.97 -5.03
CA GLY A 73 -16.95 9.58 -3.74
C GLY A 73 -18.35 10.21 -3.65
N TRP A 74 -18.92 10.63 -4.78
CA TRP A 74 -20.27 11.18 -4.84
C TRP A 74 -21.35 10.10 -4.96
N VAL A 75 -21.08 9.04 -5.73
CA VAL A 75 -22.05 7.99 -6.05
C VAL A 75 -22.12 6.90 -4.98
N ILE A 76 -20.98 6.51 -4.38
CA ILE A 76 -20.93 5.35 -3.50
C ILE A 76 -20.91 5.80 -2.03
N PRO A 77 -22.01 5.63 -1.28
CA PRO A 77 -22.03 5.93 0.14
C PRO A 77 -21.15 4.93 0.91
N ILE A 78 -20.39 5.44 1.89
CA ILE A 78 -19.48 4.64 2.72
C ILE A 78 -20.14 3.43 3.40
N ARG A 79 -21.44 3.53 3.71
CA ARG A 79 -22.22 2.42 4.28
C ARG A 79 -22.30 1.22 3.33
N GLN A 80 -22.45 1.45 2.03
CA GLN A 80 -22.48 0.37 1.03
C GLN A 80 -21.09 -0.25 0.87
N VAL A 81 -20.02 0.55 0.87
CA VAL A 81 -18.63 0.06 0.83
C VAL A 81 -18.38 -0.93 1.97
N SER A 82 -18.81 -0.58 3.19
CA SER A 82 -18.71 -1.46 4.36
C SER A 82 -19.55 -2.74 4.22
N ALA A 83 -20.78 -2.63 3.71
CA ALA A 83 -21.67 -3.79 3.53
C ALA A 83 -21.12 -4.82 2.52
N TYR A 84 -20.49 -4.35 1.43
CA TYR A 84 -19.95 -5.21 0.37
C TYR A 84 -18.46 -5.56 0.54
N ALA A 85 -17.85 -5.26 1.70
CA ALA A 85 -16.42 -5.46 1.94
C ALA A 85 -15.92 -6.88 1.60
N TYR A 86 -16.64 -7.92 2.05
CA TYR A 86 -16.25 -9.31 1.80
C TYR A 86 -16.41 -9.73 0.33
N TRP A 87 -17.43 -9.19 -0.35
CA TRP A 87 -17.58 -9.39 -1.80
C TRP A 87 -16.46 -8.68 -2.57
N PHE A 88 -16.07 -7.49 -2.10
CA PHE A 88 -14.99 -6.73 -2.71
C PHE A 88 -13.64 -7.45 -2.59
N VAL A 89 -13.29 -7.97 -1.41
CA VAL A 89 -12.03 -8.73 -1.25
C VAL A 89 -12.06 -10.05 -2.01
N ALA A 90 -13.22 -10.72 -2.10
CA ALA A 90 -13.37 -11.93 -2.91
C ALA A 90 -13.17 -11.63 -4.41
N LEU A 91 -13.77 -10.56 -4.92
CA LEU A 91 -13.56 -10.10 -6.30
C LEU A 91 -12.08 -9.83 -6.57
N VAL A 92 -11.40 -9.12 -5.67
CA VAL A 92 -9.97 -8.83 -5.82
C VAL A 92 -9.12 -10.08 -5.76
N ALA A 93 -9.44 -11.04 -4.87
CA ALA A 93 -8.75 -12.33 -4.83
C ALA A 93 -8.90 -13.10 -6.15
N ILE A 94 -10.10 -13.08 -6.76
CA ILE A 94 -10.33 -13.66 -8.09
C ILE A 94 -9.48 -12.94 -9.15
N MET A 95 -9.43 -11.61 -9.14
CA MET A 95 -8.59 -10.86 -10.08
C MET A 95 -7.10 -11.17 -9.91
N LEU A 96 -6.61 -11.29 -8.67
CA LEU A 96 -5.23 -11.71 -8.40
C LEU A 96 -4.95 -13.14 -8.89
N LEU A 97 -5.93 -14.03 -8.75
CA LEU A 97 -5.83 -15.39 -9.28
C LEU A 97 -5.76 -15.37 -10.81
N ILE A 98 -6.59 -14.57 -11.49
CA ILE A 98 -6.55 -14.41 -12.95
C ILE A 98 -5.17 -13.88 -13.40
N VAL A 99 -4.59 -12.92 -12.67
CA VAL A 99 -3.25 -12.38 -12.97
C VAL A 99 -2.16 -13.45 -12.89
N LEU A 100 -2.27 -14.42 -11.98
CA LEU A 100 -1.26 -15.49 -11.89
C LEU A 100 -1.17 -16.31 -13.19
N PHE A 101 -2.26 -16.43 -13.95
CA PHE A 101 -2.28 -17.19 -15.20
C PHE A 101 -2.13 -16.33 -16.46
N THR A 102 -2.67 -15.11 -16.44
CA THR A 102 -2.80 -14.25 -17.63
C THR A 102 -2.01 -12.96 -17.55
N GLY A 103 -1.42 -12.66 -16.38
CA GLY A 103 -0.67 -11.45 -16.13
C GLY A 103 0.61 -11.38 -16.95
N ARG A 104 0.89 -10.22 -17.53
CA ARG A 104 2.16 -9.99 -18.21
C ARG A 104 3.26 -9.73 -17.20
N VAL A 105 4.44 -10.29 -17.48
CA VAL A 105 5.67 -10.04 -16.70
C VAL A 105 6.18 -8.64 -17.03
N ALA A 106 6.25 -7.76 -16.04
CA ALA A 106 6.94 -6.47 -16.12
C ALA A 106 7.81 -6.30 -14.88
N GLY A 107 9.06 -5.84 -15.03
CA GLY A 107 9.99 -5.68 -13.90
C GLY A 107 10.31 -6.97 -13.12
N GLY A 108 10.14 -8.14 -13.76
CA GLY A 108 10.35 -9.45 -13.14
C GLY A 108 9.17 -9.98 -12.31
N ALA A 109 7.99 -9.37 -12.41
CA ALA A 109 6.80 -9.82 -11.70
C ALA A 109 5.53 -9.75 -12.58
N GLN A 110 4.63 -10.72 -12.42
CA GLN A 110 3.37 -10.80 -13.18
C GLN A 110 2.28 -10.02 -12.43
N ARG A 111 2.10 -8.74 -12.76
CA ARG A 111 1.24 -7.83 -11.97
C ARG A 111 0.17 -7.12 -12.78
N TRP A 112 0.35 -7.02 -14.09
CA TRP A 112 -0.44 -6.14 -14.95
C TRP A 112 -1.40 -6.91 -15.83
N ILE A 113 -2.68 -6.54 -15.76
CA ILE A 113 -3.71 -6.90 -16.74
C ILE A 113 -3.79 -5.75 -17.74
N MET A 114 -3.58 -6.06 -19.03
CA MET A 114 -3.80 -5.08 -20.09
C MET A 114 -5.19 -5.25 -20.70
N ILE A 115 -6.02 -4.23 -20.56
CA ILE A 115 -7.34 -4.13 -21.18
C ILE A 115 -7.23 -3.07 -22.28
N GLY A 116 -6.78 -3.48 -23.46
CA GLY A 116 -6.50 -2.57 -24.58
C GLY A 116 -5.41 -1.53 -24.21
N PRO A 117 -5.70 -0.21 -24.26
CA PRO A 117 -4.75 0.84 -23.90
C PRO A 117 -4.62 1.07 -22.38
N LEU A 118 -5.45 0.41 -21.56
CA LEU A 118 -5.44 0.57 -20.11
C LEU A 118 -4.65 -0.55 -19.46
N SER A 119 -3.71 -0.19 -18.61
CA SER A 119 -2.98 -1.10 -17.74
C SER A 119 -3.59 -1.05 -16.33
N PHE A 120 -3.98 -2.21 -15.82
CA PHE A 120 -4.64 -2.33 -14.53
C PHE A 120 -3.86 -3.29 -13.62
N GLN A 121 -3.59 -2.86 -12.38
CA GLN A 121 -2.84 -3.63 -11.39
C GLN A 121 -3.77 -4.05 -10.24
N PRO A 122 -4.22 -5.31 -10.18
CA PRO A 122 -5.13 -5.76 -9.13
C PRO A 122 -4.54 -5.70 -7.71
N SER A 123 -3.22 -5.77 -7.56
CA SER A 123 -2.58 -5.67 -6.24
C SER A 123 -2.72 -4.28 -5.60
N GLU A 124 -2.99 -3.23 -6.39
CA GLU A 124 -3.36 -1.91 -5.86
C GLU A 124 -4.74 -1.92 -5.21
N MET A 125 -5.73 -2.58 -5.84
CA MET A 125 -7.05 -2.78 -5.24
C MET A 125 -6.98 -3.66 -3.99
N ALA A 126 -6.05 -4.62 -3.95
CA ALA A 126 -5.89 -5.50 -2.80
C ALA A 126 -5.59 -4.73 -1.51
N LYS A 127 -4.78 -3.67 -1.57
CA LYS A 127 -4.52 -2.79 -0.42
C LYS A 127 -5.83 -2.19 0.11
N LEU A 128 -6.65 -1.63 -0.77
CA LEU A 128 -7.95 -1.05 -0.40
C LEU A 128 -8.91 -2.11 0.14
N ALA A 129 -8.96 -3.29 -0.49
CA ALA A 129 -9.81 -4.38 -0.07
C ALA A 129 -9.44 -4.90 1.33
N VAL A 130 -8.15 -4.99 1.64
CA VAL A 130 -7.66 -5.33 2.99
C VAL A 130 -8.09 -4.26 4.00
N ILE A 131 -7.94 -2.97 3.69
CA ILE A 131 -8.39 -1.87 4.57
C ILE A 131 -9.87 -2.00 4.90
N VAL A 132 -10.72 -2.10 3.88
CA VAL A 132 -12.17 -2.13 4.07
C VAL A 132 -12.59 -3.42 4.79
N THR A 133 -11.97 -4.56 4.47
CA THR A 133 -12.31 -5.86 5.08
C THR A 133 -11.93 -5.92 6.56
N VAL A 134 -10.73 -5.46 6.90
CA VAL A 134 -10.27 -5.39 8.30
C VAL A 134 -11.20 -4.46 9.09
N ALA A 135 -11.46 -3.25 8.57
CA ALA A 135 -12.40 -2.32 9.19
C ALA A 135 -13.81 -2.91 9.37
N ARG A 136 -14.34 -3.61 8.35
CA ARG A 136 -15.66 -4.25 8.40
C ARG A 136 -15.71 -5.38 9.43
N PHE A 137 -14.68 -6.22 9.50
CA PHE A 137 -14.59 -7.32 10.46
C PHE A 137 -14.72 -6.80 11.89
N PHE A 138 -13.92 -5.81 12.26
CA PHE A 138 -13.96 -5.26 13.62
C PHE A 138 -15.19 -4.39 13.91
N SER A 139 -15.78 -3.78 12.88
CA SER A 139 -17.06 -3.09 13.04
C SER A 139 -18.23 -4.04 13.27
N SER A 140 -18.18 -5.25 12.72
CA SER A 140 -19.28 -6.23 12.81
C SER A 140 -19.16 -7.11 14.04
N ASN A 141 -17.94 -7.45 14.42
CA ASN A 141 -17.62 -8.36 15.52
C ASN A 141 -17.19 -7.59 16.76
N ARG A 142 -17.78 -6.42 17.02
CA ARG A 142 -17.44 -5.60 18.19
C ARG A 142 -17.60 -6.41 19.47
N GLN A 143 -16.53 -6.47 20.25
CA GLN A 143 -16.46 -7.13 21.54
C GLN A 143 -15.95 -6.15 22.59
N ASP A 144 -16.50 -6.24 23.80
CA ASP A 144 -16.03 -5.46 24.95
C ASP A 144 -14.73 -6.05 25.53
N ALA A 145 -14.54 -7.36 25.37
CA ALA A 145 -13.33 -8.06 25.75
C ALA A 145 -12.22 -7.92 24.70
N PRO A 146 -10.93 -7.98 25.10
CA PRO A 146 -9.83 -8.00 24.14
C PRO A 146 -9.87 -9.24 23.25
N TYR A 147 -9.65 -9.06 21.95
CA TYR A 147 -9.66 -10.15 20.97
C TYR A 147 -8.53 -11.16 21.25
N THR A 148 -8.86 -12.43 21.11
CA THR A 148 -7.89 -13.54 21.20
C THR A 148 -7.43 -13.97 19.80
N LEU A 149 -6.35 -14.76 19.73
CA LEU A 149 -5.83 -15.30 18.47
C LEU A 149 -6.88 -16.10 17.68
N ARG A 150 -7.80 -16.78 18.37
CA ARG A 150 -8.89 -17.55 17.73
C ARG A 150 -9.90 -16.64 17.04
N ASP A 151 -10.20 -15.49 17.66
CA ASP A 151 -11.13 -14.50 17.09
C ASP A 151 -10.54 -13.84 15.84
N LEU A 152 -9.21 -13.73 15.77
CA LEU A 152 -8.50 -13.16 14.63
C LEU A 152 -8.26 -14.16 13.50
N LEU A 153 -8.47 -15.46 13.73
CA LEU A 153 -8.17 -16.51 12.76
C LEU A 153 -8.94 -16.36 11.43
N PRO A 154 -10.25 -16.04 11.42
CA PRO A 154 -10.97 -15.82 10.16
C PRO A 154 -10.44 -14.63 9.38
N LEU A 155 -10.11 -13.53 10.07
CA LEU A 155 -9.53 -12.35 9.44
C LEU A 155 -8.13 -12.64 8.88
N ALA A 156 -7.30 -13.34 9.65
CA ALA A 156 -5.97 -13.78 9.24
C ALA A 156 -6.04 -14.70 8.01
N GLY A 157 -7.07 -15.55 7.91
CA GLY A 157 -7.33 -16.37 6.72
C GLY A 157 -7.60 -15.52 5.48
N ILE A 158 -8.53 -14.56 5.56
CA ILE A 158 -8.90 -13.71 4.42
C ILE A 158 -7.70 -12.86 3.95
N VAL A 159 -7.04 -12.16 4.88
CA VAL A 159 -5.87 -11.33 4.56
C VAL A 159 -4.70 -12.21 4.11
N GLY A 160 -4.52 -13.39 4.71
CA GLY A 160 -3.51 -14.36 4.35
C GLY A 160 -3.65 -14.90 2.93
N ILE A 161 -4.88 -15.16 2.47
CA ILE A 161 -5.14 -15.56 1.08
C ILE A 161 -4.71 -14.44 0.12
N VAL A 162 -5.10 -13.20 0.38
CA VAL A 162 -4.71 -12.05 -0.45
C VAL A 162 -3.19 -11.90 -0.48
N PHE A 163 -2.54 -11.98 0.68
CA PHE A 163 -1.09 -11.92 0.81
C PHE A 163 -0.41 -13.05 0.00
N ALA A 164 -0.88 -14.29 0.13
CA ALA A 164 -0.31 -15.44 -0.55
C ALA A 164 -0.44 -15.33 -2.07
N LEU A 165 -1.58 -14.83 -2.59
CA LEU A 165 -1.78 -14.61 -4.01
C LEU A 165 -0.83 -13.55 -4.57
N ILE A 166 -0.60 -12.45 -3.85
CA ILE A 166 0.35 -11.41 -4.26
C ILE A 166 1.80 -11.94 -4.17
N PHE A 167 2.10 -12.70 -3.13
CA PHE A 167 3.42 -13.32 -2.96
C PHE A 167 3.75 -14.29 -4.10
N ALA A 168 2.74 -15.03 -4.59
CA ALA A 168 2.87 -15.91 -5.74
C ALA A 168 3.10 -15.17 -7.07
N GLN A 169 2.87 -13.84 -7.14
CA GLN A 169 3.10 -12.98 -8.31
C GLN A 169 4.52 -12.35 -8.34
N PRO A 170 5.53 -13.00 -7.75
CA PRO A 170 6.79 -12.38 -7.32
C PRO A 170 6.74 -10.93 -6.79
N ASP A 171 5.69 -10.53 -6.07
CA ASP A 171 5.52 -9.16 -5.58
C ASP A 171 5.69 -9.00 -4.06
N PHE A 172 6.94 -9.11 -3.62
CA PHE A 172 7.32 -8.92 -2.22
C PHE A 172 6.97 -7.55 -1.65
N GLY A 173 7.17 -6.50 -2.45
CA GLY A 173 6.94 -5.12 -2.01
C GLY A 173 5.47 -4.91 -1.69
N THR A 174 4.57 -5.24 -2.62
CA THR A 174 3.14 -5.03 -2.43
C THR A 174 2.55 -5.98 -1.38
N ALA A 175 3.03 -7.23 -1.31
CA ALA A 175 2.63 -8.16 -0.26
C ALA A 175 3.00 -7.61 1.14
N GLY A 176 4.23 -7.12 1.30
CA GLY A 176 4.72 -6.50 2.53
C GLY A 176 3.90 -5.27 2.93
N VAL A 177 3.58 -4.39 1.98
CA VAL A 177 2.73 -3.21 2.23
C VAL A 177 1.31 -3.63 2.66
N CYS A 178 0.71 -4.63 2.02
CA CYS A 178 -0.60 -5.15 2.45
C CYS A 178 -0.56 -5.69 3.89
N GLY A 179 0.49 -6.43 4.23
CA GLY A 179 0.70 -6.93 5.59
C GLY A 179 0.88 -5.80 6.60
N LEU A 180 1.68 -4.78 6.27
CA LEU A 180 1.90 -3.61 7.12
C LEU A 180 0.58 -2.85 7.36
N ILE A 181 -0.23 -2.65 6.32
CA ILE A 181 -1.56 -2.02 6.43
C ILE A 181 -2.45 -2.79 7.41
N ALA A 182 -2.46 -4.12 7.36
CA ALA A 182 -3.23 -4.93 8.28
C ALA A 182 -2.71 -4.80 9.72
N ILE A 183 -1.38 -4.87 9.92
CA ILE A 183 -0.73 -4.72 11.23
C ILE A 183 -1.03 -3.34 11.84
N CYS A 184 -0.92 -2.27 11.05
CA CYS A 184 -1.24 -0.91 11.49
C CYS A 184 -2.69 -0.79 11.96
N GLN A 185 -3.64 -1.42 11.27
CA GLN A 185 -5.04 -1.42 11.70
C GLN A 185 -5.25 -2.24 12.98
N LEU A 186 -4.58 -3.39 13.10
CA LEU A 186 -4.61 -4.21 14.31
C LEU A 186 -4.03 -3.48 15.53
N ALA A 187 -3.08 -2.56 15.34
CA ALA A 187 -2.51 -1.76 16.42
C ALA A 187 -3.52 -0.84 17.12
N PHE A 188 -4.60 -0.44 16.42
CA PHE A 188 -5.68 0.36 16.99
C PHE A 188 -6.72 -0.46 17.77
N ILE A 189 -6.53 -1.78 17.86
CA ILE A 189 -7.51 -2.72 18.39
C ILE A 189 -6.97 -3.36 19.66
N ARG A 190 -7.85 -3.56 20.64
CA ARG A 190 -7.49 -4.19 21.92
C ARG A 190 -7.34 -5.70 21.72
N ILE A 191 -6.11 -6.14 21.50
CA ILE A 191 -5.75 -7.56 21.39
C ILE A 191 -5.12 -8.02 22.70
N ASN A 192 -5.40 -9.25 23.11
CA ASN A 192 -4.78 -9.86 24.29
C ASN A 192 -3.24 -9.95 24.11
N LEU A 193 -2.47 -9.41 25.06
CA LEU A 193 -1.00 -9.45 25.03
C LEU A 193 -0.42 -10.86 24.90
N ARG A 194 -1.11 -11.89 25.43
CA ARG A 194 -0.69 -13.28 25.25
C ARG A 194 -0.74 -13.69 23.78
N SER A 195 -1.79 -13.27 23.06
CA SER A 195 -1.92 -13.55 21.62
C SER A 195 -0.87 -12.80 20.80
N VAL A 196 -0.57 -11.55 21.16
CA VAL A 196 0.54 -10.80 20.54
C VAL A 196 1.88 -11.50 20.78
N GLY A 197 2.16 -11.91 22.02
CA GLY A 197 3.38 -12.63 22.38
C GLY A 197 3.55 -13.95 21.62
N LEU A 198 2.47 -14.73 21.47
CA LEU A 198 2.48 -15.97 20.68
C LEU A 198 2.78 -15.71 19.19
N VAL A 199 2.18 -14.66 18.60
CA VAL A 199 2.47 -14.29 17.22
C VAL A 199 3.93 -13.88 17.06
N LEU A 200 4.45 -13.03 17.95
CA LEU A 200 5.86 -12.60 17.91
C LEU A 200 6.83 -13.78 18.04
N MET A 201 6.55 -14.74 18.92
CA MET A 201 7.36 -15.96 19.07
C MET A 201 7.31 -16.86 17.84
N SER A 202 6.24 -16.81 17.05
CA SER A 202 6.13 -17.59 15.82
C SER A 202 6.92 -17.01 14.63
N ILE A 203 7.23 -15.70 14.65
CA ILE A 203 7.96 -15.01 13.56
C ILE A 203 9.28 -15.69 13.19
N PRO A 204 10.21 -15.99 14.11
CA PRO A 204 11.48 -16.62 13.74
C PRO A 204 11.28 -18.01 13.13
N ILE A 205 10.33 -18.78 13.64
CA ILE A 205 10.02 -20.13 13.12
C ILE A 205 9.51 -20.03 11.68
N VAL A 206 8.56 -19.13 11.44
CA VAL A 206 8.01 -18.87 10.10
C VAL A 206 9.08 -18.30 9.18
N GLY A 207 9.97 -17.43 9.69
CA GLY A 207 11.08 -16.86 8.93
C GLY A 207 12.08 -17.92 8.45
N VAL A 208 12.46 -18.84 9.33
CA VAL A 208 13.34 -19.98 8.99
C VAL A 208 12.67 -20.90 7.96
N LEU A 209 11.37 -21.19 8.14
CA LEU A 209 10.61 -21.99 7.18
C LEU A 209 10.53 -21.32 5.81
N LEU A 210 10.21 -20.01 5.78
CA LEU A 210 10.15 -19.22 4.56
C LEU A 210 11.49 -19.23 3.84
N TRP A 211 12.58 -19.00 4.58
CA TRP A 211 13.93 -18.99 4.03
C TRP A 211 14.33 -20.35 3.46
N ASN A 212 14.10 -21.44 4.17
CA ASN A 212 14.63 -22.73 3.74
C ASN A 212 13.76 -23.43 2.70
N VAL A 213 12.43 -23.25 2.75
CA VAL A 213 11.48 -24.06 1.97
C VAL A 213 10.78 -23.28 0.86
N LEU A 214 10.37 -22.03 1.13
CA LEU A 214 9.44 -21.30 0.25
C LEU A 214 10.14 -20.28 -0.66
N LEU A 215 11.24 -19.68 -0.21
CA LEU A 215 11.94 -18.64 -0.98
C LEU A 215 12.79 -19.24 -2.10
N MET A 216 12.51 -18.81 -3.33
CA MET A 216 13.32 -19.13 -4.50
C MET A 216 14.69 -18.41 -4.45
N PRO A 217 15.74 -18.91 -5.15
CA PRO A 217 17.08 -18.31 -5.09
C PRO A 217 17.12 -16.82 -5.42
N TYR A 218 16.36 -16.36 -6.43
CA TYR A 218 16.29 -14.94 -6.79
C TYR A 218 15.69 -14.07 -5.66
N GLN A 219 14.76 -14.62 -4.88
CA GLN A 219 14.09 -13.92 -3.79
C GLN A 219 15.05 -13.74 -2.61
N LYS A 220 15.83 -14.78 -2.31
CA LYS A 220 16.92 -14.72 -1.32
C LYS A 220 17.97 -13.69 -1.72
N ASN A 221 18.40 -13.70 -2.98
CA ASN A 221 19.39 -12.75 -3.49
C ASN A 221 18.90 -11.29 -3.38
N ARG A 222 17.61 -11.01 -3.63
CA ARG A 222 17.05 -9.68 -3.38
C ARG A 222 17.13 -9.25 -1.91
N ILE A 223 16.87 -10.16 -0.97
CA ILE A 223 16.96 -9.87 0.47
C ILE A 223 18.42 -9.64 0.89
N LEU A 224 19.34 -10.49 0.42
CA LEU A 224 20.77 -10.35 0.73
C LEU A 224 21.35 -9.07 0.15
N ASN A 225 20.99 -8.71 -1.08
CA ASN A 225 21.49 -7.50 -1.73
C ASN A 225 20.83 -6.23 -1.19
N LEU A 226 19.65 -6.32 -0.57
CA LEU A 226 19.10 -5.21 0.21
C LEU A 226 19.94 -4.93 1.47
N LEU A 227 20.42 -5.98 2.14
CA LEU A 227 21.25 -5.86 3.35
C LEU A 227 22.71 -5.49 3.03
N ASN A 228 23.24 -6.00 1.92
CA ASN A 228 24.57 -5.69 1.44
C ASN A 228 24.58 -5.51 -0.09
N PRO A 229 24.38 -4.28 -0.57
CA PRO A 229 24.34 -3.98 -2.01
C PRO A 229 25.66 -4.25 -2.75
N GLU A 230 26.78 -4.38 -2.03
CA GLU A 230 28.12 -4.60 -2.61
C GLU A 230 28.34 -6.05 -3.05
N LEU A 231 27.48 -6.99 -2.67
CA LEU A 231 27.59 -8.40 -3.03
C LEU A 231 27.39 -8.66 -4.53
N ASP A 232 26.60 -7.82 -5.21
CA ASP A 232 26.39 -7.90 -6.66
C ASP A 232 26.14 -6.50 -7.25
N PRO A 233 27.21 -5.69 -7.38
CA PRO A 233 27.10 -4.28 -7.78
C PRO A 233 26.62 -4.08 -9.23
N GLN A 234 26.72 -5.11 -10.08
CA GLN A 234 26.43 -5.00 -11.51
C GLN A 234 25.04 -5.51 -11.91
N ASN A 235 24.40 -6.38 -11.11
CA ASN A 235 23.04 -6.84 -11.41
C ASN A 235 22.05 -6.41 -10.33
N THR A 236 21.84 -7.21 -9.30
CA THR A 236 20.72 -7.00 -8.37
C THR A 236 20.96 -5.89 -7.35
N GLY A 237 22.23 -5.56 -7.05
CA GLY A 237 22.62 -4.42 -6.22
C GLY A 237 22.78 -3.09 -6.99
N TYR A 238 22.83 -3.12 -8.33
CA TYR A 238 23.11 -1.94 -9.17
C TYR A 238 22.16 -0.78 -8.90
N HIS A 239 20.84 -1.06 -8.87
CA HIS A 239 19.83 -0.05 -8.63
C HIS A 239 19.97 0.57 -7.23
N ALA A 240 20.19 -0.24 -6.20
CA ALA A 240 20.35 0.23 -4.82
C ALA A 240 21.61 1.09 -4.64
N LEU A 241 22.73 0.67 -5.23
CA LEU A 241 23.98 1.42 -5.19
C LEU A 241 23.85 2.76 -5.93
N GLN A 242 23.21 2.76 -7.09
CA GLN A 242 23.00 3.98 -7.86
C GLN A 242 22.02 4.94 -7.18
N SER A 243 20.99 4.44 -6.47
CA SER A 243 20.17 5.26 -5.57
C SER A 243 21.01 5.94 -4.50
N LEU A 244 21.91 5.18 -3.86
CA LEU A 244 22.77 5.71 -2.80
C LEU A 244 23.74 6.78 -3.33
N ILE A 245 24.34 6.55 -4.51
CA ILE A 245 25.22 7.53 -5.17
C ILE A 245 24.42 8.76 -5.63
N ALA A 246 23.19 8.58 -6.14
CA ALA A 246 22.33 9.67 -6.56
C ALA A 246 22.00 10.59 -5.38
N VAL A 247 21.54 10.02 -4.26
CA VAL A 247 21.22 10.74 -3.02
C VAL A 247 22.49 11.38 -2.44
N GLY A 248 23.58 10.62 -2.32
CA GLY A 248 24.85 11.10 -1.76
C GLY A 248 25.47 12.25 -2.57
N SER A 249 25.34 12.24 -3.89
CA SER A 249 25.84 13.31 -4.75
C SER A 249 24.92 14.53 -4.84
N GLY A 250 23.66 14.42 -4.38
CA GLY A 250 22.66 15.48 -4.44
C GLY A 250 22.81 16.58 -3.37
N GLY A 251 23.44 16.29 -2.23
CA GLY A 251 23.50 17.25 -1.11
C GLY A 251 22.11 17.66 -0.58
N ASN A 252 22.06 18.66 0.31
CA ASN A 252 20.81 19.06 0.99
C ASN A 252 19.76 19.74 0.07
N PHE A 253 20.19 20.33 -1.04
CA PHE A 253 19.33 21.10 -1.95
C PHE A 253 19.15 20.42 -3.34
N GLY A 254 19.71 19.22 -3.51
CA GLY A 254 19.79 18.57 -4.82
C GLY A 254 20.81 19.24 -5.74
N LYS A 255 20.99 18.66 -6.93
CA LYS A 255 21.86 19.25 -7.97
C LYS A 255 21.23 20.41 -8.75
N GLY A 256 19.96 20.74 -8.49
CA GLY A 256 19.20 21.76 -9.23
C GLY A 256 18.24 21.20 -10.28
N PHE A 257 17.26 22.02 -10.68
CA PHE A 257 16.25 21.66 -11.69
C PHE A 257 16.91 21.32 -13.03
N MET A 258 16.60 20.14 -13.59
CA MET A 258 17.19 19.57 -14.81
C MET A 258 18.69 19.26 -14.76
N GLN A 259 19.35 19.30 -13.59
CA GLN A 259 20.79 19.05 -13.45
C GLN A 259 21.15 17.70 -12.78
N GLY A 260 20.19 16.78 -12.70
CA GLY A 260 20.39 15.45 -12.14
C GLY A 260 21.34 14.59 -12.97
N THR A 261 22.57 14.37 -12.49
CA THR A 261 23.61 13.61 -13.21
C THR A 261 23.19 12.18 -13.55
N GLN A 262 22.46 11.52 -12.64
CA GLN A 262 22.01 10.14 -12.87
C GLN A 262 20.84 10.05 -13.86
N ALA A 263 19.93 11.03 -13.87
CA ALA A 263 18.81 11.13 -14.80
C ALA A 263 19.22 11.61 -16.21
N HIS A 264 20.37 12.29 -16.35
CA HIS A 264 20.89 12.75 -17.63
C HIS A 264 21.87 11.76 -18.30
N LEU A 265 22.73 11.08 -17.53
CA LEU A 265 23.87 10.30 -18.07
C LEU A 265 23.59 8.81 -18.42
N ARG A 266 22.33 8.41 -18.62
CA ARG A 266 21.90 7.05 -19.06
C ARG A 266 22.33 5.82 -18.24
N PHE A 267 22.99 5.97 -17.09
CA PHE A 267 23.30 4.88 -16.14
C PHE A 267 22.12 3.98 -15.65
N LEU A 268 20.98 4.53 -15.23
CA LEU A 268 19.77 3.77 -14.87
C LEU A 268 18.80 3.54 -16.06
N PRO A 269 18.29 2.32 -16.30
CA PRO A 269 17.30 2.05 -17.36
C PRO A 269 15.87 2.56 -17.05
N GLU A 270 15.45 2.62 -15.78
CA GLU A 270 14.08 2.95 -15.32
C GLU A 270 14.04 4.26 -14.50
N ARG A 271 14.61 5.35 -15.03
CA ARG A 271 14.76 6.64 -14.28
C ARG A 271 13.45 7.34 -13.97
N HIS A 272 12.47 7.17 -14.86
CA HIS A 272 11.21 7.92 -14.84
C HIS A 272 10.14 7.26 -13.96
N THR A 273 10.45 6.12 -13.34
CA THR A 273 9.55 5.31 -12.51
C THR A 273 10.10 5.16 -11.10
N ASP A 274 11.37 4.76 -10.96
CA ASP A 274 11.97 4.43 -9.66
C ASP A 274 12.79 5.58 -9.02
N PHE A 275 13.06 6.66 -9.75
CA PHE A 275 14.01 7.72 -9.36
C PHE A 275 13.48 9.16 -9.57
N ILE A 276 12.18 9.38 -9.30
CA ILE A 276 11.57 10.72 -9.22
C ILE A 276 11.77 11.28 -7.83
#